data_AF-A0A8T0WYH1-F1
#
_entry.id   AF-A0A8T0WYH1-F1
#
_cell.length_a   1.000
_cell.length_b   1.000
_cell.length_c   1.000
_cell.angle_alpha   90.00
_cell.angle_beta   90.00
_cell.angle_gamma   90.00
#
_symmetry.space_group_name_H-M   'P 1'
#
loop_
_entity.id
_entity.type
_entity.pdbx_description
1 polymer ?
#
loop_
_entity_poly.entity_id
_entity_poly.type
_entity_poly.pdbx_seq_one_letter_code
_entity_poly.pdbx_strand_id
1 'polypeptide(L)'
;MLAGFETIFPTLLEMAKDIGLDIPCDEPALQDIYAERDLKLAKIPKEVLHSVPTALLLSLEGMPDLDLDWDRLFKLQSPDGSFLSSAAPTAYALMQTGNKKCLEYLADSVNTFNRGAPSNYPMELFERLWVVDRLERLGLSSYFRSEIDSYLDYAYRHWSDDGIGFTWDCTVVDIDDTATGFRLLRQHGYPVSTKALKYFEMKDGEFVVYLGQTNQSVSAMYNLYRAADQAAFPGDDAVIQRAKAYSSAFLQKRRASGNLNDKWIISSGLPGEVAYGLDFPWKANLPRVETRMYLEQYGGSDNVWIGKVLYRIHLFNNDLFLKLAKADFSNFQRHCRHELQGLKRWCEKNNLEMYGVTPQSAMRAYFLAAANIFEPYRAAERLGWARTAVIAQAISSCFLSSNAHVTKSMLEELNSELTSDGHNLARRGEKYSTTENGLLNALHELINLFAPGEDASNDLREAWKTWLTELTTNDVQESCEGSTALLLVRTVEICSGRHCSANLNLKLSEYSQLEKLTSSICSKVGSRTLSQINQNGTTTESIKNLEQQVDQEMKELVQLVYQSCDAITRATKQTFFHVTRSCFYVTHSSPETIDSHISKVIFEDVI
;
A
#
# COMPACT_ATOMS: atom_id res chain seq x y z
N MET A 1 7.57 27.17 7.26
CA MET A 1 6.91 28.50 7.15
C MET A 1 5.42 28.26 7.05
N LEU A 2 4.59 29.04 7.76
CA LEU A 2 3.13 28.92 7.67
C LEU A 2 2.62 29.40 6.31
N ALA A 3 1.45 28.90 5.87
CA ALA A 3 0.84 29.30 4.61
C ALA A 3 0.52 30.80 4.60
N GLY A 4 1.10 31.53 3.64
CA GLY A 4 0.88 32.97 3.49
C GLY A 4 1.56 33.85 4.55
N PHE A 5 2.44 33.28 5.39
CA PHE A 5 3.07 34.03 6.49
C PHE A 5 3.75 35.32 6.01
N GLU A 6 4.46 35.25 4.89
CA GLU A 6 5.23 36.38 4.37
C GLU A 6 4.35 37.51 3.81
N THR A 7 3.06 37.29 3.59
CA THR A 7 2.11 38.35 3.22
C THR A 7 1.23 38.78 4.40
N ILE A 8 0.78 37.83 5.20
CA ILE A 8 -0.15 38.07 6.32
C ILE A 8 0.55 38.75 7.49
N PHE A 9 1.75 38.29 7.88
CA PHE A 9 2.40 38.80 9.08
C PHE A 9 2.78 40.29 8.96
N PRO A 10 3.39 40.76 7.85
CA PRO A 10 3.63 42.20 7.67
C PRO A 10 2.34 43.02 7.61
N THR A 11 1.27 42.48 7.01
CA THR A 11 -0.04 43.14 7.00
C THR A 11 -0.57 43.35 8.43
N LEU A 12 -0.46 42.35 9.30
CA LEU A 12 -0.86 42.46 10.70
C LEU A 12 0.01 43.45 11.49
N LEU A 13 1.30 43.55 11.17
CA LEU A 13 2.19 44.53 11.79
C LEU A 13 1.82 45.97 11.43
N GLU A 14 1.48 46.23 10.17
CA GLU A 14 0.98 47.54 9.74
C GLU A 14 -0.35 47.88 10.42
N MET A 15 -1.29 46.94 10.47
CA MET A 15 -2.55 47.13 11.20
C MET A 15 -2.31 47.45 12.69
N ALA A 16 -1.34 46.79 13.33
CA ALA A 16 -1.00 47.05 14.72
C ALA A 16 -0.39 48.45 14.92
N LYS A 17 0.44 48.90 13.97
CA LYS A 17 1.02 50.24 13.93
C LYS A 17 -0.07 51.31 13.78
N ASP A 18 -1.04 51.09 12.88
CA ASP A 18 -2.13 52.01 12.61
C ASP A 18 -3.04 52.27 13.82
N ILE A 19 -3.24 51.26 14.68
CA ILE A 19 -4.01 51.41 15.92
C ILE A 19 -3.15 51.81 17.13
N GLY A 20 -1.85 52.06 16.93
CA GLY A 20 -0.93 52.56 17.95
C GLY A 20 -0.52 51.51 19.00
N LEU A 21 -0.45 50.22 18.66
CA LEU A 21 0.12 49.21 19.55
C LEU A 21 1.64 49.41 19.69
N ASP A 22 2.13 49.28 20.93
CA ASP A 22 3.56 49.34 21.26
C ASP A 22 4.26 48.04 20.86
N ILE A 23 4.49 47.88 19.55
CA ILE A 23 5.18 46.75 18.92
C ILE A 23 6.38 47.32 18.15
N PRO A 24 7.53 46.65 18.17
CA PRO A 24 8.74 47.17 17.55
C PRO A 24 8.71 46.92 16.02
N CYS A 25 7.75 47.53 15.33
CA CYS A 25 7.49 47.33 13.89
C CYS A 25 8.64 47.83 12.99
N ASP A 26 9.44 48.77 13.47
CA ASP A 26 10.56 49.36 12.74
C ASP A 26 11.91 48.64 13.02
N GLU A 27 11.89 47.49 13.71
CA GLU A 27 13.08 46.68 13.97
C GLU A 27 13.74 46.23 12.65
N PRO A 28 15.08 46.37 12.51
CA PRO A 28 15.79 45.93 11.32
C PRO A 28 15.54 44.47 10.96
N ALA A 29 15.30 43.60 11.94
CA ALA A 29 15.01 42.18 11.73
C ALA A 29 13.69 41.92 10.97
N LEU A 30 12.78 42.89 10.92
CA LEU A 30 11.50 42.78 10.21
C LEU A 30 11.58 43.29 8.76
N GLN A 31 12.62 44.03 8.39
CA GLN A 31 12.75 44.61 7.03
C GLN A 31 12.78 43.53 5.95
N ASP A 32 13.42 42.40 6.23
CA ASP A 32 13.50 41.28 5.29
C ASP A 32 12.11 40.70 4.97
N ILE A 33 11.19 40.64 5.94
CA ILE A 33 9.84 40.09 5.70
C ILE A 33 8.94 41.07 4.95
N TYR A 34 9.12 42.38 5.14
CA TYR A 34 8.45 43.39 4.31
C TYR A 34 8.92 43.33 2.85
N ALA A 35 10.23 43.20 2.62
CA ALA A 35 10.77 43.05 1.28
C ALA A 35 10.26 41.76 0.59
N GLU A 36 10.17 40.65 1.33
CA GLU A 36 9.60 39.40 0.81
C GLU A 36 8.09 39.53 0.51
N ARG A 37 7.31 40.24 1.34
CA ARG A 37 5.90 40.57 1.03
C ARG A 37 5.81 41.27 -0.32
N ASP A 38 6.56 42.35 -0.49
CA ASP A 38 6.45 43.21 -1.68
C ASP A 38 6.85 42.43 -2.94
N LEU A 39 7.90 41.61 -2.85
CA LEU A 39 8.30 40.69 -3.92
C LEU A 39 7.24 39.64 -4.25
N LYS A 40 6.54 39.09 -3.24
CA LYS A 40 5.45 38.13 -3.45
C LYS A 40 4.23 38.80 -4.07
N LEU A 41 3.77 39.93 -3.53
CA LEU A 41 2.63 40.68 -4.05
C LEU A 41 2.85 41.10 -5.51
N ALA A 42 4.07 41.54 -5.86
CA ALA A 42 4.42 41.90 -7.24
C ALA A 42 4.37 40.71 -8.23
N LYS A 43 4.53 39.48 -7.73
CA LYS A 43 4.44 38.25 -8.54
C LYS A 43 3.02 37.71 -8.67
N ILE A 44 2.06 38.20 -7.89
CA ILE A 44 0.69 37.70 -7.94
C ILE A 44 0.03 38.13 -9.26
N PRO A 45 -0.41 37.17 -10.10
CA PRO A 45 -1.11 37.49 -11.33
C PRO A 45 -2.53 37.96 -11.02
N LYS A 46 -2.72 39.29 -10.90
CA LYS A 46 -4.01 39.90 -10.53
C LYS A 46 -5.18 39.39 -11.39
N GLU A 47 -5.00 39.25 -12.69
CA GLU A 47 -6.07 38.77 -13.57
C GLU A 47 -6.46 37.32 -13.27
N VAL A 48 -5.48 36.46 -12.94
CA VAL A 48 -5.73 35.06 -12.56
C VAL A 48 -6.44 35.00 -11.20
N LEU A 49 -6.00 35.79 -10.22
CA LEU A 49 -6.63 35.89 -8.89
C LEU A 49 -8.14 36.16 -8.96
N HIS A 50 -8.58 36.96 -9.94
CA HIS A 50 -9.97 37.38 -10.10
C HIS A 50 -10.75 36.62 -11.19
N SER A 51 -10.16 35.60 -11.82
CA SER A 51 -10.80 34.86 -12.92
C SER A 51 -10.97 33.38 -12.66
N VAL A 52 -10.09 32.77 -11.87
CA VAL A 52 -10.13 31.34 -11.58
C VAL A 52 -9.84 31.07 -10.10
N PRO A 53 -10.46 30.04 -9.50
CA PRO A 53 -10.12 29.63 -8.14
C PRO A 53 -8.65 29.22 -8.07
N THR A 54 -7.91 29.76 -7.10
CA THR A 54 -6.52 29.39 -6.83
C THR A 54 -6.27 29.36 -5.33
N ALA A 55 -5.16 28.73 -4.92
CA ALA A 55 -4.73 28.72 -3.52
C ALA A 55 -4.48 30.13 -2.93
N LEU A 56 -4.42 31.19 -3.76
CA LEU A 56 -4.31 32.58 -3.29
C LEU A 56 -5.55 33.05 -2.52
N LEU A 57 -6.74 32.46 -2.80
CA LEU A 57 -7.97 32.77 -2.08
C LEU A 57 -7.88 32.45 -0.58
N LEU A 58 -6.94 31.57 -0.19
CA LEU A 58 -6.68 31.23 1.21
C LEU A 58 -6.16 32.41 2.05
N SER A 59 -5.60 33.44 1.42
CA SER A 59 -4.85 34.50 2.11
C SER A 59 -5.18 35.92 1.63
N LEU A 60 -6.43 36.15 1.20
CA LEU A 60 -6.90 37.47 0.74
C LEU A 60 -6.69 38.57 1.80
N GLU A 61 -6.80 38.23 3.08
CA GLU A 61 -6.60 39.17 4.19
C GLU A 61 -5.15 39.66 4.33
N GLY A 62 -4.19 38.97 3.72
CA GLY A 62 -2.79 39.37 3.68
C GLY A 62 -2.41 40.17 2.44
N MET A 63 -3.39 40.61 1.64
CA MET A 63 -3.17 41.33 0.38
C MET A 63 -4.01 42.61 0.25
N PRO A 64 -4.15 43.45 1.30
CA PRO A 64 -4.99 44.65 1.23
C PRO A 64 -4.50 45.67 0.20
N ASP A 65 -3.20 45.65 -0.13
CA ASP A 65 -2.58 46.56 -1.11
C ASP A 65 -2.84 46.13 -2.56
N LEU A 66 -3.42 44.94 -2.77
CA LEU A 66 -3.93 44.56 -4.08
C LEU A 66 -5.32 45.19 -4.24
N ASP A 67 -5.55 45.79 -5.41
CA ASP A 67 -6.87 46.24 -5.83
C ASP A 67 -7.78 45.02 -6.04
N LEU A 68 -8.43 44.57 -4.97
CA LEU A 68 -9.28 43.38 -4.93
C LEU A 68 -10.67 43.73 -5.47
N ASP A 69 -11.00 43.24 -6.66
CA ASP A 69 -12.32 43.33 -7.25
C ASP A 69 -13.24 42.26 -6.62
N TRP A 70 -13.97 42.67 -5.59
CA TRP A 70 -14.86 41.78 -4.84
C TRP A 70 -16.00 41.21 -5.69
N ASP A 71 -16.50 41.93 -6.69
CA ASP A 71 -17.57 41.44 -7.58
C ASP A 71 -17.07 40.26 -8.43
N ARG A 72 -15.80 40.28 -8.81
CA ARG A 72 -15.15 39.15 -9.48
C ARG A 72 -14.80 38.03 -8.50
N LEU A 73 -14.25 38.36 -7.32
CA LEU A 73 -13.88 37.36 -6.31
C LEU A 73 -15.09 36.57 -5.80
N PHE A 74 -16.26 37.19 -5.62
CA PHE A 74 -17.46 36.46 -5.18
C PHE A 74 -17.98 35.45 -6.21
N LYS A 75 -17.54 35.51 -7.47
CA LYS A 75 -17.81 34.45 -8.46
C LYS A 75 -16.98 33.20 -8.21
N LEU A 76 -15.94 33.31 -7.38
CA LEU A 76 -15.02 32.23 -6.99
C LEU A 76 -15.27 31.75 -5.54
N GLN A 77 -16.26 32.33 -4.86
CA GLN A 77 -16.65 31.93 -3.49
C GLN A 77 -17.17 30.49 -3.49
N SER A 78 -16.80 29.74 -2.46
CA SER A 78 -17.32 28.39 -2.25
C SER A 78 -18.84 28.40 -2.02
N PRO A 79 -19.56 27.31 -2.36
CA PRO A 79 -21.00 27.22 -2.17
C PRO A 79 -21.47 27.48 -0.72
N ASP A 80 -20.68 27.06 0.26
CA ASP A 80 -20.88 27.28 1.70
C ASP A 80 -20.76 28.74 2.16
N GLY A 81 -20.28 29.65 1.29
CA GLY A 81 -20.07 31.05 1.61
C GLY A 81 -18.65 31.42 2.02
N SER A 82 -17.72 30.46 2.02
CA SER A 82 -16.32 30.70 2.36
C SER A 82 -15.47 31.11 1.14
N PHE A 83 -14.31 31.69 1.42
CA PHE A 83 -13.18 31.66 0.50
C PHE A 83 -12.25 30.52 0.90
N LEU A 84 -12.24 29.46 0.07
CA LEU A 84 -11.43 28.26 0.22
C LEU A 84 -11.54 27.61 1.62
N SER A 85 -12.78 27.53 2.12
CA SER A 85 -13.12 26.93 3.42
C SER A 85 -12.28 27.50 4.56
N SER A 86 -11.92 28.79 4.51
CA SER A 86 -11.06 29.42 5.50
C SER A 86 -11.72 30.62 6.17
N ALA A 87 -11.66 30.67 7.50
CA ALA A 87 -12.30 31.72 8.29
C ALA A 87 -11.68 33.10 8.06
N ALA A 88 -10.35 33.20 7.96
CA ALA A 88 -9.65 34.48 7.87
C ALA A 88 -9.95 35.29 6.58
N PRO A 89 -9.78 34.75 5.36
CA PRO A 89 -10.12 35.49 4.14
C PRO A 89 -11.62 35.75 4.04
N THR A 90 -12.46 34.86 4.58
CA THR A 90 -13.92 35.04 4.60
C THR A 90 -14.35 36.16 5.54
N ALA A 91 -13.72 36.27 6.72
CA ALA A 91 -13.92 37.38 7.65
C ALA A 91 -13.46 38.71 7.05
N TYR A 92 -12.31 38.71 6.38
CA TYR A 92 -11.84 39.89 5.67
C TYR A 92 -12.83 40.31 4.57
N ALA A 93 -13.30 39.38 3.74
CA ALA A 93 -14.32 39.66 2.73
C ALA A 93 -15.62 40.21 3.34
N LEU A 94 -16.08 39.65 4.47
CA LEU A 94 -17.23 40.16 5.21
C LEU A 94 -17.02 41.61 5.67
N MET A 95 -15.85 41.93 6.21
CA MET A 95 -15.53 43.29 6.66
C MET A 95 -15.53 44.29 5.50
N GLN A 96 -15.06 43.89 4.32
CA GLN A 96 -15.02 44.78 3.15
C GLN A 96 -16.39 44.98 2.50
N THR A 97 -17.29 43.99 2.58
CA THR A 97 -18.47 43.94 1.67
C THR A 97 -19.81 43.74 2.38
N GLY A 98 -19.84 43.29 3.64
CA GLY A 98 -21.07 42.91 4.34
C GLY A 98 -21.77 41.68 3.77
N ASN A 99 -21.07 40.84 2.98
CA ASN A 99 -21.67 39.68 2.31
C ASN A 99 -22.31 38.69 3.30
N LYS A 100 -23.60 38.39 3.09
CA LYS A 100 -24.39 37.54 4.00
C LYS A 100 -23.91 36.09 4.06
N LYS A 101 -23.48 35.52 2.94
CA LYS A 101 -22.96 34.14 2.90
C LYS A 101 -21.66 34.00 3.68
N CYS A 102 -20.77 35.00 3.60
CA CYS A 102 -19.58 35.04 4.45
C CYS A 102 -19.96 35.00 5.94
N LEU A 103 -20.96 35.81 6.33
CA LEU A 103 -21.45 35.83 7.72
C LEU A 103 -22.07 34.49 8.13
N GLU A 104 -22.87 33.86 7.27
CA GLU A 104 -23.48 32.54 7.51
C GLU A 104 -22.41 31.47 7.75
N TYR A 105 -21.41 31.37 6.88
CA TYR A 105 -20.28 30.47 7.04
C TYR A 105 -19.52 30.69 8.36
N LEU A 106 -19.18 31.94 8.67
CA LEU A 106 -18.44 32.27 9.90
C LEU A 106 -19.25 31.96 11.15
N ALA A 107 -20.55 32.26 11.13
CA ALA A 107 -21.44 31.96 12.25
C ALA A 107 -21.53 30.45 12.47
N ASP A 108 -21.65 29.65 11.41
CA ASP A 108 -21.68 28.19 11.50
C ASP A 108 -20.37 27.63 12.06
N SER A 109 -19.22 28.09 11.56
CA SER A 109 -17.90 27.68 12.05
C SER A 109 -17.73 28.02 13.54
N VAL A 110 -18.03 29.26 13.94
CA VAL A 110 -17.90 29.70 15.34
C VAL A 110 -18.85 28.96 16.30
N ASN A 111 -20.06 28.64 15.83
CA ASN A 111 -21.02 27.85 16.60
C ASN A 111 -20.55 26.40 16.77
N THR A 112 -20.00 25.80 15.70
CA THR A 112 -19.48 24.43 15.71
C THR A 112 -18.31 24.27 16.68
N PHE A 113 -17.41 25.26 16.74
CA PHE A 113 -16.18 25.20 17.53
C PHE A 113 -16.22 26.02 18.82
N ASN A 114 -17.41 26.17 19.42
CA ASN A 114 -17.61 26.77 20.75
C ASN A 114 -16.88 28.11 20.94
N ARG A 115 -17.15 29.07 20.04
CA ARG A 115 -16.56 30.44 20.00
C ARG A 115 -15.19 30.55 19.33
N GLY A 116 -14.52 29.44 19.01
CA GLY A 116 -13.32 29.42 18.16
C GLY A 116 -13.66 29.13 16.69
N ALA A 117 -12.67 29.21 15.81
CA ALA A 117 -12.76 28.69 14.45
C ALA A 117 -11.38 28.13 14.02
N PRO A 118 -11.32 26.95 13.39
CA PRO A 118 -10.08 26.46 12.80
C PRO A 118 -9.67 27.32 11.59
N SER A 119 -8.42 27.17 11.12
CA SER A 119 -7.99 27.89 9.91
C SER A 119 -8.77 27.47 8.68
N ASN A 120 -9.13 26.19 8.60
CA ASN A 120 -9.88 25.61 7.50
C ASN A 120 -11.00 24.70 8.04
N TYR A 121 -12.21 24.83 7.49
CA TYR A 121 -13.37 23.98 7.79
C TYR A 121 -14.45 24.12 6.72
N PRO A 122 -15.11 23.04 6.29
CA PRO A 122 -14.86 21.65 6.68
C PRO A 122 -13.63 21.04 5.97
N MET A 123 -13.19 19.86 6.42
CA MET A 123 -12.03 19.11 5.89
C MET A 123 -12.31 17.60 5.81
N GLU A 124 -13.56 17.26 5.54
CA GLU A 124 -14.13 15.96 5.83
C GLU A 124 -13.75 14.88 4.80
N LEU A 125 -13.35 15.24 3.57
CA LEU A 125 -12.76 14.28 2.63
C LEU A 125 -11.35 13.92 3.07
N PHE A 126 -10.52 14.92 3.36
CA PHE A 126 -9.17 14.74 3.86
C PHE A 126 -9.14 13.87 5.12
N GLU A 127 -9.99 14.19 6.11
CA GLU A 127 -10.10 13.43 7.35
C GLU A 127 -10.44 11.95 7.11
N ARG A 128 -11.44 11.67 6.27
CA ARG A 128 -11.88 10.29 5.99
C ARG A 128 -10.81 9.49 5.26
N LEU A 129 -10.22 10.05 4.20
CA LEU A 129 -9.19 9.40 3.41
C LEU A 129 -7.95 9.06 4.26
N TRP A 130 -7.54 9.97 5.15
CA TRP A 130 -6.40 9.71 6.03
C TRP A 130 -6.72 8.71 7.13
N VAL A 131 -7.95 8.69 7.69
CA VAL A 131 -8.35 7.61 8.61
C VAL A 131 -8.19 6.25 7.94
N VAL A 132 -8.71 6.08 6.73
CA VAL A 132 -8.59 4.81 6.00
C VAL A 132 -7.11 4.46 5.77
N ASP A 133 -6.30 5.39 5.25
CA ASP A 133 -4.88 5.16 5.00
C ASP A 133 -4.12 4.75 6.27
N ARG A 134 -4.37 5.42 7.40
CA ARG A 134 -3.71 5.09 8.67
C ARG A 134 -4.13 3.73 9.20
N LEU A 135 -5.43 3.40 9.14
CA LEU A 135 -5.93 2.09 9.59
C LEU A 135 -5.36 0.94 8.76
N GLU A 136 -5.24 1.10 7.44
CA GLU A 136 -4.65 0.09 6.56
C GLU A 136 -3.17 -0.13 6.84
N ARG A 137 -2.38 0.95 6.90
CA ARG A 137 -0.93 0.86 7.12
C ARG A 137 -0.57 0.39 8.53
N LEU A 138 -1.43 0.63 9.52
CA LEU A 138 -1.28 0.10 10.88
C LEU A 138 -1.77 -1.35 11.02
N GLY A 139 -2.28 -1.97 9.96
CA GLY A 139 -2.78 -3.34 9.98
C GLY A 139 -4.09 -3.53 10.74
N LEU A 140 -4.87 -2.45 10.93
CA LEU A 140 -6.10 -2.43 11.71
C LEU A 140 -7.38 -2.46 10.88
N SER A 141 -7.28 -2.32 9.55
CA SER A 141 -8.45 -2.17 8.66
C SER A 141 -9.51 -3.27 8.81
N SER A 142 -9.10 -4.50 9.13
CA SER A 142 -10.04 -5.62 9.31
C SER A 142 -11.05 -5.43 10.44
N TYR A 143 -10.75 -4.59 11.45
CA TYR A 143 -11.63 -4.29 12.58
C TYR A 143 -12.65 -3.19 12.27
N PHE A 144 -12.44 -2.41 11.19
CA PHE A 144 -13.19 -1.20 10.87
C PHE A 144 -13.78 -1.22 9.45
N ARG A 145 -14.16 -2.41 8.96
CA ARG A 145 -14.60 -2.60 7.56
C ARG A 145 -15.81 -1.72 7.23
N SER A 146 -16.83 -1.72 8.09
CA SER A 146 -18.05 -0.91 7.90
C SER A 146 -17.76 0.60 7.84
N GLU A 147 -16.87 1.07 8.69
CA GLU A 147 -16.48 2.48 8.77
C GLU A 147 -15.66 2.87 7.55
N ILE A 148 -14.72 2.02 7.13
CA ILE A 148 -13.92 2.22 5.91
C ILE A 148 -14.83 2.25 4.69
N ASP A 149 -15.74 1.30 4.54
CA ASP A 149 -16.68 1.24 3.41
C ASP A 149 -17.52 2.53 3.37
N SER A 150 -18.08 2.96 4.51
CA SER A 150 -18.84 4.21 4.60
C SER A 150 -18.02 5.46 4.26
N TYR A 151 -16.73 5.49 4.60
CA TYR A 151 -15.85 6.62 4.30
C TYR A 151 -15.49 6.69 2.82
N LEU A 152 -15.24 5.54 2.21
CA LEU A 152 -14.94 5.44 0.78
C LEU A 152 -16.19 5.68 -0.07
N ASP A 153 -17.38 5.24 0.36
CA ASP A 153 -18.65 5.59 -0.27
C ASP A 153 -18.89 7.10 -0.28
N TYR A 154 -18.53 7.79 0.80
CA TYR A 154 -18.59 9.25 0.85
C TYR A 154 -17.60 9.88 -0.13
N ALA A 155 -16.33 9.45 -0.10
CA ALA A 155 -15.32 9.97 -1.01
C ALA A 155 -15.68 9.73 -2.50
N TYR A 156 -16.22 8.56 -2.83
CA TYR A 156 -16.63 8.22 -4.18
C TYR A 156 -17.79 9.08 -4.69
N ARG A 157 -18.79 9.35 -3.84
CA ARG A 157 -19.91 10.23 -4.20
C ARG A 157 -19.49 11.65 -4.57
N HIS A 158 -18.33 12.09 -4.08
CA HIS A 158 -17.77 13.41 -4.35
C HIS A 158 -16.54 13.37 -5.26
N TRP A 159 -16.25 12.22 -5.87
CA TRP A 159 -15.15 12.07 -6.81
C TRP A 159 -15.44 12.78 -8.15
N SER A 160 -14.43 13.42 -8.73
CA SER A 160 -14.53 14.04 -10.06
C SER A 160 -13.33 13.69 -10.95
N ASP A 161 -13.52 13.81 -12.28
CA ASP A 161 -12.44 13.66 -13.28
C ASP A 161 -11.42 14.82 -13.22
N ASP A 162 -11.74 15.92 -12.53
CA ASP A 162 -10.83 17.04 -12.25
C ASP A 162 -10.08 16.87 -10.91
N GLY A 163 -10.36 15.80 -10.16
CA GLY A 163 -9.83 15.55 -8.82
C GLY A 163 -10.78 15.96 -7.71
N ILE A 164 -10.26 15.92 -6.48
CA ILE A 164 -10.95 16.32 -5.24
C ILE A 164 -10.01 17.17 -4.37
N GLY A 165 -10.58 17.94 -3.46
CA GLY A 165 -9.83 18.61 -2.39
C GLY A 165 -10.19 18.05 -1.02
N PHE A 166 -9.77 18.75 0.03
CA PHE A 166 -10.01 18.35 1.42
C PHE A 166 -11.49 18.37 1.85
N THR A 167 -12.39 19.03 1.09
CA THR A 167 -13.87 19.02 1.26
C THR A 167 -14.56 18.82 -0.09
N TRP A 168 -15.78 18.29 -0.07
CA TRP A 168 -16.57 17.96 -1.26
C TRP A 168 -16.90 19.14 -2.17
N ASP A 169 -17.00 20.35 -1.62
CA ASP A 169 -17.34 21.59 -2.33
C ASP A 169 -16.15 22.51 -2.52
N CYS A 170 -14.93 21.99 -2.36
CA CYS A 170 -13.72 22.78 -2.51
C CYS A 170 -13.61 23.30 -3.96
N THR A 171 -13.48 24.62 -4.11
CA THR A 171 -13.31 25.25 -5.43
C THR A 171 -11.93 25.04 -6.03
N VAL A 172 -10.96 24.58 -5.24
CA VAL A 172 -9.59 24.26 -5.65
C VAL A 172 -9.22 22.87 -5.16
N VAL A 173 -9.03 21.95 -6.11
CA VAL A 173 -8.59 20.57 -5.83
C VAL A 173 -7.07 20.49 -5.66
N ASP A 174 -6.58 19.43 -5.02
CA ASP A 174 -5.14 19.17 -4.86
C ASP A 174 -4.77 17.72 -5.14
N ILE A 175 -3.50 17.53 -5.51
CA ILE A 175 -3.00 16.21 -5.87
C ILE A 175 -2.85 15.27 -4.68
N ASP A 176 -2.77 15.78 -3.43
CA ASP A 176 -2.53 14.94 -2.25
C ASP A 176 -3.80 14.16 -1.89
N ASP A 177 -4.91 14.88 -1.74
CA ASP A 177 -6.25 14.32 -1.58
C ASP A 177 -6.67 13.50 -2.80
N THR A 178 -6.45 14.01 -4.02
CA THR A 178 -6.79 13.30 -5.25
C THR A 178 -6.02 11.99 -5.39
N ALA A 179 -4.70 11.97 -5.20
CA ALA A 179 -3.92 10.75 -5.32
C ALA A 179 -4.28 9.73 -4.23
N THR A 180 -4.52 10.18 -3.01
CA THR A 180 -4.93 9.33 -1.89
C THR A 180 -6.30 8.72 -2.16
N GLY A 181 -7.29 9.54 -2.55
CA GLY A 181 -8.62 9.10 -2.94
C GLY A 181 -8.59 8.12 -4.11
N PHE A 182 -7.86 8.46 -5.19
CA PHE A 182 -7.71 7.60 -6.36
C PHE A 182 -7.23 6.20 -5.99
N ARG A 183 -6.15 6.13 -5.18
CA ARG A 183 -5.56 4.86 -4.75
C ARG A 183 -6.53 4.04 -3.91
N LEU A 184 -7.10 4.65 -2.87
CA LEU A 184 -8.00 3.96 -1.94
C LEU A 184 -9.27 3.49 -2.64
N LEU A 185 -9.90 4.36 -3.43
CA LEU A 185 -11.10 4.02 -4.20
C LEU A 185 -10.83 2.85 -5.16
N ARG A 186 -9.71 2.86 -5.91
CA ARG A 186 -9.36 1.72 -6.78
C ARG A 186 -9.10 0.45 -6.00
N GLN A 187 -8.37 0.49 -4.88
CA GLN A 187 -8.04 -0.68 -4.05
C GLN A 187 -9.28 -1.33 -3.40
N HIS A 188 -10.37 -0.57 -3.29
CA HIS A 188 -11.67 -1.04 -2.79
C HIS A 188 -12.72 -1.24 -3.89
N GLY A 189 -12.31 -1.24 -5.16
CA GLY A 189 -13.14 -1.65 -6.28
C GLY A 189 -14.02 -0.58 -6.90
N TYR A 190 -13.87 0.69 -6.48
CA TYR A 190 -14.58 1.79 -7.12
C TYR A 190 -13.97 2.12 -8.49
N PRO A 191 -14.81 2.37 -9.52
CA PRO A 191 -14.33 2.73 -10.84
C PRO A 191 -14.00 4.22 -10.89
N VAL A 192 -12.72 4.57 -10.75
CA VAL A 192 -12.20 5.93 -10.91
C VAL A 192 -11.16 6.03 -12.02
N SER A 193 -11.20 7.12 -12.78
CA SER A 193 -10.36 7.36 -13.95
C SER A 193 -9.02 8.01 -13.59
N THR A 194 -7.98 7.75 -14.39
CA THR A 194 -6.68 8.43 -14.28
C THR A 194 -6.71 9.90 -14.70
N LYS A 195 -7.80 10.36 -15.33
CA LYS A 195 -8.00 11.77 -15.70
C LYS A 195 -7.85 12.74 -14.53
N ALA A 196 -8.29 12.34 -13.33
CA ALA A 196 -8.13 13.13 -12.12
C ALA A 196 -6.67 13.47 -11.81
N LEU A 197 -5.72 12.58 -12.15
CA LEU A 197 -4.29 12.87 -11.99
C LEU A 197 -3.75 13.79 -13.08
N LYS A 198 -4.32 13.72 -14.29
CA LYS A 198 -3.93 14.54 -15.45
C LYS A 198 -4.21 16.02 -15.24
N TYR A 199 -5.21 16.35 -14.43
CA TYR A 199 -5.49 17.73 -14.03
C TYR A 199 -4.27 18.45 -13.46
N PHE A 200 -3.40 17.72 -12.76
CA PHE A 200 -2.20 18.26 -12.10
C PHE A 200 -0.92 18.16 -12.95
N GLU A 201 -1.01 17.64 -14.17
CA GLU A 201 0.11 17.51 -15.09
C GLU A 201 0.36 18.82 -15.85
N MET A 202 1.59 19.32 -15.75
CA MET A 202 2.06 20.51 -16.45
C MET A 202 2.53 20.17 -17.88
N LYS A 203 2.67 21.18 -18.74
CA LYS A 203 3.06 20.98 -20.15
C LYS A 203 4.42 20.33 -20.36
N ASP A 204 5.31 20.45 -19.39
CA ASP A 204 6.64 19.83 -19.35
C ASP A 204 6.65 18.41 -18.76
N GLY A 205 5.47 17.90 -18.37
CA GLY A 205 5.30 16.58 -17.75
C GLY A 205 5.58 16.55 -16.24
N GLU A 206 5.81 17.70 -15.61
CA GLU A 206 5.88 17.80 -14.15
C GLU A 206 4.49 17.74 -13.51
N PHE A 207 4.43 17.32 -12.25
CA PHE A 207 3.19 17.33 -11.46
C PHE A 207 3.28 18.36 -10.34
N VAL A 208 2.17 19.06 -10.11
CA VAL A 208 2.07 20.11 -9.09
C VAL A 208 1.02 19.78 -8.03
N VAL A 209 1.21 20.25 -6.80
CA VAL A 209 0.19 20.09 -5.74
C VAL A 209 -1.08 20.86 -6.07
N TYR A 210 -0.92 22.16 -6.35
CA TYR A 210 -1.96 23.05 -6.84
C TYR A 210 -1.50 23.64 -8.17
N LEU A 211 -2.42 23.89 -9.10
CA LEU A 211 -2.11 24.58 -10.34
C LEU A 211 -1.50 25.97 -10.05
N GLY A 212 -0.38 26.28 -10.72
CA GLY A 212 0.35 27.53 -10.54
C GLY A 212 1.31 27.57 -9.33
N GLN A 213 1.37 26.52 -8.51
CA GLN A 213 2.36 26.43 -7.43
C GLN A 213 3.73 25.94 -7.94
N THR A 214 4.79 26.50 -7.38
CA THR A 214 6.18 26.18 -7.78
C THR A 214 6.95 25.31 -6.77
N ASN A 215 6.58 25.31 -5.49
CA ASN A 215 7.27 24.53 -4.45
C ASN A 215 6.52 23.24 -4.12
N GLN A 216 7.07 22.06 -4.48
CA GLN A 216 6.40 20.77 -4.27
C GLN A 216 6.53 20.22 -2.84
N SER A 217 5.53 19.47 -2.41
CA SER A 217 5.48 18.75 -1.12
C SER A 217 6.01 17.33 -1.25
N VAL A 218 6.75 16.86 -0.24
CA VAL A 218 7.25 15.48 -0.16
C VAL A 218 6.09 14.51 0.10
N SER A 219 5.18 14.84 1.00
CA SER A 219 4.02 13.98 1.30
C SER A 219 3.09 13.81 0.10
N ALA A 220 2.74 14.91 -0.57
CA ALA A 220 1.87 14.88 -1.75
C ALA A 220 2.49 14.07 -2.90
N MET A 221 3.79 14.27 -3.17
CA MET A 221 4.49 13.50 -4.21
C MET A 221 4.65 12.03 -3.82
N TYR A 222 4.78 11.71 -2.53
CA TYR A 222 4.79 10.33 -2.06
C TYR A 222 3.42 9.65 -2.21
N ASN A 223 2.32 10.37 -1.94
CA ASN A 223 0.99 9.85 -2.20
C ASN A 223 0.70 9.67 -3.69
N LEU A 224 1.19 10.57 -4.57
CA LEU A 224 1.17 10.37 -6.03
C LEU A 224 1.96 9.13 -6.46
N TYR A 225 3.17 8.95 -5.91
CA TYR A 225 3.99 7.76 -6.17
C TYR A 225 3.25 6.48 -5.78
N ARG A 226 2.69 6.43 -4.57
CA ARG A 226 1.90 5.28 -4.10
C ARG A 226 0.68 5.06 -4.98
N ALA A 227 -0.06 6.10 -5.36
CA ALA A 227 -1.21 5.96 -6.24
C ALA A 227 -0.83 5.34 -7.59
N ALA A 228 0.23 5.84 -8.21
CA ALA A 228 0.68 5.37 -9.52
C ALA A 228 1.36 3.99 -9.48
N ASP A 229 1.98 3.60 -8.36
CA ASP A 229 2.60 2.29 -8.18
C ASP A 229 1.59 1.19 -7.80
N GLN A 230 0.55 1.54 -7.03
CA GLN A 230 -0.35 0.57 -6.39
C GLN A 230 -1.70 0.40 -7.08
N ALA A 231 -2.11 1.38 -7.90
CA ALA A 231 -3.47 1.44 -8.45
C ALA A 231 -3.49 1.62 -9.97
N ALA A 232 -2.41 1.25 -10.68
CA ALA A 232 -2.38 1.25 -12.14
C ALA A 232 -3.00 -0.03 -12.72
N PHE A 233 -3.84 0.15 -13.75
CA PHE A 233 -4.49 -0.93 -14.48
C PHE A 233 -4.08 -0.96 -15.96
N PRO A 234 -4.26 -2.10 -16.64
CA PRO A 234 -4.12 -2.19 -18.09
C PRO A 234 -5.05 -1.20 -18.79
N GLY A 235 -4.54 -0.52 -19.82
CA GLY A 235 -5.33 0.42 -20.61
C GLY A 235 -5.53 1.81 -20.00
N ASP A 236 -5.00 2.08 -18.79
CA ASP A 236 -4.95 3.43 -18.23
C ASP A 236 -4.19 4.41 -19.16
N ASP A 237 -4.63 5.68 -19.18
CA ASP A 237 -3.91 6.78 -19.87
C ASP A 237 -2.45 6.83 -19.37
N ALA A 238 -1.53 7.12 -20.31
CA ALA A 238 -0.10 7.27 -20.08
C ALA A 238 0.28 8.24 -18.94
N VAL A 239 -0.66 9.09 -18.48
CA VAL A 239 -0.50 9.96 -17.31
C VAL A 239 -0.07 9.20 -16.06
N ILE A 240 -0.57 7.98 -15.80
CA ILE A 240 -0.21 7.26 -14.56
C ILE A 240 1.25 6.82 -14.57
N GLN A 241 1.78 6.45 -15.73
CA GLN A 241 3.20 6.10 -15.91
C GLN A 241 4.08 7.35 -15.74
N ARG A 242 3.64 8.51 -16.28
CA ARG A 242 4.35 9.78 -16.10
C ARG A 242 4.32 10.25 -14.64
N ALA A 243 3.19 10.13 -13.96
CA ALA A 243 3.04 10.40 -12.54
C ALA A 243 4.01 9.57 -11.70
N LYS A 244 4.11 8.26 -11.96
CA LYS A 244 5.07 7.37 -11.30
C LYS A 244 6.51 7.80 -11.54
N ALA A 245 6.87 8.08 -12.80
CA ALA A 245 8.23 8.48 -13.16
C ALA A 245 8.64 9.81 -12.50
N TYR A 246 7.77 10.82 -12.57
CA TYR A 246 8.00 12.14 -11.98
C TYR A 246 8.13 12.05 -10.45
N SER A 247 7.14 11.48 -9.78
CA SER A 247 7.12 11.38 -8.32
C SER A 247 8.31 10.58 -7.78
N SER A 248 8.64 9.44 -8.41
CA SER A 248 9.82 8.66 -8.04
C SER A 248 11.11 9.46 -8.19
N ALA A 249 11.31 10.15 -9.31
CA ALA A 249 12.51 10.96 -9.54
C ALA A 249 12.62 12.13 -8.55
N PHE A 250 11.49 12.79 -8.26
CA PHE A 250 11.42 13.86 -7.27
C PHE A 250 11.83 13.37 -5.88
N LEU A 251 11.24 12.26 -5.41
CA LEU A 251 11.51 11.71 -4.08
C LEU A 251 12.94 11.18 -3.95
N GLN A 252 13.48 10.54 -4.99
CA GLN A 252 14.87 10.11 -5.02
C GLN A 252 15.84 11.30 -4.94
N LYS A 253 15.57 12.39 -5.66
CA LYS A 253 16.37 13.63 -5.58
C LYS A 253 16.31 14.27 -4.18
N ARG A 254 15.13 14.28 -3.56
CA ARG A 254 14.96 14.77 -2.18
C ARG A 254 15.70 13.89 -1.18
N ARG A 255 15.63 12.56 -1.30
CA ARG A 255 16.40 11.60 -0.49
C ARG A 255 17.90 11.82 -0.63
N ALA A 256 18.41 11.91 -1.86
CA ALA A 256 19.84 12.10 -2.13
C ALA A 256 20.39 13.42 -1.57
N SER A 257 19.55 14.45 -1.44
CA SER A 257 19.92 15.75 -0.85
C SER A 257 19.60 15.88 0.64
N GLY A 258 19.12 14.81 1.30
CA GLY A 258 18.73 14.85 2.72
C GLY A 258 17.50 15.69 3.03
N ASN A 259 16.70 16.05 2.02
CA ASN A 259 15.60 17.01 2.13
C ASN A 259 14.22 16.32 2.03
N LEU A 260 13.98 15.30 2.85
CA LEU A 260 12.69 14.60 2.93
C LEU A 260 11.70 15.23 3.92
N ASN A 261 12.03 16.39 4.49
CA ASN A 261 11.09 17.17 5.28
C ASN A 261 9.99 17.75 4.38
N ASP A 262 8.79 17.84 4.92
CA ASP A 262 7.63 18.36 4.21
C ASP A 262 7.28 19.79 4.62
N LYS A 263 6.56 20.50 3.74
CA LYS A 263 6.12 21.87 3.99
C LYS A 263 4.76 21.97 4.69
N TRP A 264 3.96 20.90 4.67
CA TRP A 264 2.60 20.80 5.22
C TRP A 264 2.51 19.92 6.47
N ILE A 265 3.56 19.17 6.81
CA ILE A 265 3.59 18.36 8.03
C ILE A 265 4.97 18.34 8.68
N ILE A 266 4.98 18.45 10.01
CA ILE A 266 6.12 18.14 10.87
C ILE A 266 5.92 16.71 11.38
N SER A 267 6.65 15.78 10.77
CA SER A 267 6.66 14.36 11.14
C SER A 267 8.10 13.84 11.14
N SER A 268 8.53 13.26 12.26
CA SER A 268 9.83 12.60 12.36
C SER A 268 9.88 11.29 11.55
N GLY A 269 8.73 10.66 11.30
CA GLY A 269 8.63 9.40 10.58
C GLY A 269 8.62 9.52 9.07
N LEU A 270 8.18 10.67 8.51
CA LEU A 270 8.00 10.84 7.07
C LEU A 270 9.26 10.50 6.25
N PRO A 271 10.48 10.92 6.62
CA PRO A 271 11.68 10.52 5.88
C PRO A 271 11.86 9.00 5.80
N GLY A 272 11.57 8.28 6.88
CA GLY A 272 11.61 6.82 6.93
C GLY A 272 10.52 6.17 6.09
N GLU A 273 9.30 6.71 6.12
CA GLU A 273 8.17 6.24 5.28
C GLU A 273 8.53 6.31 3.79
N VAL A 274 9.03 7.47 3.35
CA VAL A 274 9.39 7.70 1.94
C VAL A 274 10.58 6.82 1.54
N ALA A 275 11.61 6.74 2.38
CA ALA A 275 12.77 5.90 2.10
C ALA A 275 12.38 4.43 1.95
N TYR A 276 11.60 3.89 2.88
CA TYR A 276 11.10 2.52 2.81
C TYR A 276 10.25 2.27 1.56
N GLY A 277 9.32 3.17 1.24
CA GLY A 277 8.47 3.03 0.05
C GLY A 277 9.23 3.09 -1.28
N LEU A 278 10.38 3.80 -1.33
CA LEU A 278 11.27 3.80 -2.49
C LEU A 278 12.13 2.52 -2.59
N ASP A 279 12.52 1.96 -1.45
CA ASP A 279 13.34 0.73 -1.39
C ASP A 279 12.51 -0.54 -1.64
N PHE A 280 11.24 -0.53 -1.23
CA PHE A 280 10.31 -1.64 -1.37
C PHE A 280 9.08 -1.21 -2.19
N PRO A 281 9.11 -1.41 -3.53
CA PRO A 281 7.96 -1.12 -4.38
C PRO A 281 6.79 -2.01 -3.96
N TRP A 282 5.57 -1.57 -4.26
CA TRP A 282 4.38 -2.22 -3.73
C TRP A 282 4.25 -3.70 -4.07
N LYS A 283 4.64 -4.11 -5.29
CA LYS A 283 4.64 -5.52 -5.70
C LYS A 283 5.54 -6.42 -4.84
N ALA A 284 6.56 -5.87 -4.18
CA ALA A 284 7.48 -6.57 -3.30
C ALA A 284 7.28 -6.26 -1.80
N ASN A 285 6.28 -5.45 -1.44
CA ASN A 285 6.06 -5.07 -0.04
C ASN A 285 5.09 -6.06 0.63
N LEU A 286 5.47 -6.77 1.69
CA LEU A 286 4.53 -7.70 2.35
C LEU A 286 3.71 -6.98 3.43
N PRO A 287 2.40 -7.27 3.59
CA PRO A 287 1.52 -6.52 4.49
C PRO A 287 2.05 -6.33 5.92
N ARG A 288 2.53 -7.39 6.57
CA ARG A 288 3.06 -7.28 7.94
C ARG A 288 4.47 -6.72 8.02
N VAL A 289 5.25 -6.76 6.94
CA VAL A 289 6.52 -6.02 6.87
C VAL A 289 6.24 -4.52 6.81
N GLU A 290 5.34 -4.08 5.92
CA GLU A 290 4.91 -2.68 5.83
C GLU A 290 4.38 -2.18 7.17
N THR A 291 3.47 -2.95 7.78
CA THR A 291 2.90 -2.62 9.09
C THR A 291 4.00 -2.47 10.14
N ARG A 292 4.96 -3.42 10.20
CA ARG A 292 6.04 -3.38 11.18
C ARG A 292 6.91 -2.13 11.05
N MET A 293 7.23 -1.72 9.83
CA MET A 293 7.99 -0.48 9.60
C MET A 293 7.13 0.74 9.95
N TYR A 294 5.85 0.72 9.62
CA TYR A 294 4.96 1.84 9.87
C TYR A 294 4.68 2.08 11.35
N LEU A 295 4.70 1.05 12.20
CA LEU A 295 4.58 1.19 13.65
C LEU A 295 5.69 2.07 14.27
N GLU A 296 6.87 2.14 13.65
CA GLU A 296 7.98 3.01 14.09
C GLU A 296 7.91 4.41 13.48
N GLN A 297 7.20 4.55 12.36
CA GLN A 297 7.14 5.79 11.58
C GLN A 297 5.90 6.61 11.91
N TYR A 298 4.81 5.97 12.34
CA TYR A 298 3.58 6.66 12.69
C TYR A 298 3.77 7.51 13.94
N GLY A 299 3.86 8.83 13.74
CA GLY A 299 4.12 9.81 14.79
C GLY A 299 2.96 10.05 15.78
N GLY A 300 1.87 9.28 15.74
CA GLY A 300 0.78 9.41 16.71
C GLY A 300 0.27 10.84 16.86
N SER A 301 0.13 11.29 18.11
CA SER A 301 -0.27 12.65 18.45
C SER A 301 0.84 13.70 18.29
N ASP A 302 2.09 13.30 18.04
CA ASP A 302 3.22 14.23 17.87
C ASP A 302 3.21 14.94 16.52
N ASN A 303 2.62 14.33 15.49
CA ASN A 303 2.51 14.92 14.16
C ASN A 303 1.75 16.26 14.20
N VAL A 304 2.38 17.31 13.66
CA VAL A 304 1.80 18.66 13.56
C VAL A 304 1.61 19.00 12.08
N TRP A 305 0.43 19.45 11.73
CA TRP A 305 0.13 19.93 10.38
C TRP A 305 0.39 21.44 10.29
N ILE A 306 0.89 21.86 9.13
CA ILE A 306 1.22 23.24 8.82
C ILE A 306 0.18 23.75 7.82
N GLY A 307 -0.66 24.68 8.25
CA GLY A 307 -1.54 25.47 7.39
C GLY A 307 -1.21 26.95 7.54
N LYS A 308 -2.25 27.79 7.61
CA LYS A 308 -2.10 29.20 8.04
C LYS A 308 -1.61 29.31 9.49
N VAL A 309 -1.91 28.28 10.28
CA VAL A 309 -1.45 28.06 11.65
C VAL A 309 -0.95 26.63 11.78
N LEU A 310 -0.29 26.32 12.90
CA LEU A 310 -0.06 24.92 13.28
C LEU A 310 -1.35 24.32 13.80
N TYR A 311 -1.69 23.12 13.35
CA TYR A 311 -2.88 22.41 13.80
C TYR A 311 -2.63 20.91 13.95
N ARG A 312 -3.56 20.22 14.62
CA ARG A 312 -3.52 18.77 14.83
C ARG A 312 -4.85 18.16 14.41
N ILE A 313 -4.80 16.95 13.87
CA ILE A 313 -5.99 16.19 13.50
C ILE A 313 -6.03 14.90 14.31
N HIS A 314 -6.63 14.99 15.49
CA HIS A 314 -6.68 13.89 16.45
C HIS A 314 -7.45 12.67 15.93
N LEU A 315 -8.29 12.85 14.90
CA LEU A 315 -9.06 11.75 14.31
C LEU A 315 -8.16 10.62 13.80
N PHE A 316 -7.04 10.94 13.14
CA PHE A 316 -6.12 9.95 12.58
C PHE A 316 -4.65 10.14 13.01
N ASN A 317 -4.31 11.20 13.75
CA ASN A 317 -3.04 11.37 14.44
C ASN A 317 -3.26 11.27 15.95
N ASN A 318 -3.31 10.04 16.46
CA ASN A 318 -3.55 9.77 17.88
C ASN A 318 -2.78 8.53 18.36
N ASP A 319 -2.45 8.53 19.65
CA ASP A 319 -1.70 7.43 20.25
C ASP A 319 -2.55 6.18 20.47
N LEU A 320 -3.89 6.29 20.41
CA LEU A 320 -4.79 5.15 20.57
C LEU A 320 -4.64 4.18 19.40
N PHE A 321 -4.58 4.69 18.16
CA PHE A 321 -4.30 3.90 16.96
C PHE A 321 -2.97 3.18 17.08
N LEU A 322 -1.92 3.89 17.51
CA LEU A 322 -0.61 3.29 17.70
C LEU A 322 -0.62 2.20 18.77
N LYS A 323 -1.21 2.48 19.95
CA LYS A 323 -1.31 1.51 21.05
C LYS A 323 -2.07 0.25 20.63
N LEU A 324 -3.19 0.41 19.92
CA LEU A 324 -3.98 -0.70 19.40
C LEU A 324 -3.19 -1.52 18.37
N ALA A 325 -2.53 -0.85 17.43
CA ALA A 325 -1.73 -1.49 16.39
C ALA A 325 -0.54 -2.26 16.97
N LYS A 326 0.16 -1.70 17.97
CA LYS A 326 1.21 -2.41 18.71
C LYS A 326 0.67 -3.65 19.41
N ALA A 327 -0.46 -3.54 20.11
CA ALA A 327 -1.08 -4.68 20.78
C ALA A 327 -1.53 -5.79 19.81
N ASP A 328 -2.14 -5.44 18.67
CA ASP A 328 -2.49 -6.37 17.59
C ASP A 328 -1.23 -7.06 17.05
N PHE A 329 -0.19 -6.30 16.77
CA PHE A 329 1.07 -6.82 16.24
C PHE A 329 1.79 -7.75 17.23
N SER A 330 1.84 -7.41 18.52
CA SER A 330 2.39 -8.28 19.56
C SER A 330 1.61 -9.59 19.69
N ASN A 331 0.29 -9.54 19.54
CA ASN A 331 -0.53 -10.75 19.49
C ASN A 331 -0.19 -11.59 18.25
N PHE A 332 -0.08 -10.99 17.07
CA PHE A 332 0.39 -11.65 15.86
C PHE A 332 1.76 -12.34 16.08
N GLN A 333 2.74 -11.63 16.66
CA GLN A 333 4.06 -12.19 16.96
C GLN A 333 3.99 -13.41 17.89
N ARG A 334 3.14 -13.37 18.92
CA ARG A 334 2.96 -14.50 19.84
C ARG A 334 2.43 -15.74 19.11
N HIS A 335 1.44 -15.58 18.23
CA HIS A 335 0.93 -16.68 17.40
C HIS A 335 2.03 -17.20 16.47
N CYS A 336 2.78 -16.31 15.83
CA CYS A 336 3.87 -16.69 14.93
C CYS A 336 4.95 -17.53 15.62
N ARG A 337 5.40 -17.13 16.80
CA ARG A 337 6.42 -17.89 17.56
C ARG A 337 5.92 -19.28 17.96
N HIS A 338 4.65 -19.39 18.37
CA HIS A 338 4.03 -20.67 18.73
C HIS A 338 3.89 -21.59 17.50
N GLU A 339 3.35 -21.07 16.40
CA GLU A 339 3.17 -21.80 15.15
C GLU A 339 4.52 -22.27 14.56
N LEU A 340 5.53 -21.40 14.59
CA LEU A 340 6.88 -21.73 14.12
C LEU A 340 7.54 -22.83 14.97
N GLN A 341 7.33 -22.83 16.29
CA GLN A 341 7.79 -23.93 17.14
C GLN A 341 7.13 -25.25 16.75
N GLY A 342 5.83 -25.23 16.44
CA GLY A 342 5.11 -26.39 15.92
C GLY A 342 5.65 -26.86 14.58
N LEU A 343 5.92 -25.94 13.64
CA LEU A 343 6.51 -26.26 12.34
C LEU A 343 7.90 -26.88 12.48
N LYS A 344 8.75 -26.33 13.37
CA LYS A 344 10.08 -26.88 13.66
C LYS A 344 10.00 -28.33 14.13
N ARG A 345 9.17 -28.62 15.15
CA ARG A 345 8.96 -29.99 15.65
C ARG A 345 8.43 -30.93 14.57
N TRP A 346 7.56 -30.43 13.69
CA TRP A 346 7.03 -31.20 12.57
C TRP A 346 8.11 -31.55 11.54
N CYS A 347 9.01 -30.61 11.21
CA CYS A 347 10.16 -30.88 10.34
C CYS A 347 11.12 -31.91 10.95
N GLU A 348 11.42 -31.78 12.25
CA GLU A 348 12.29 -32.71 13.00
C GLU A 348 11.68 -34.12 13.05
N LYS A 349 10.38 -34.23 13.37
CA LYS A 349 9.64 -35.51 13.40
C LYS A 349 9.72 -36.26 12.07
N ASN A 350 9.63 -35.54 10.96
CA ASN A 350 9.65 -36.10 9.60
C ASN A 350 11.06 -36.15 8.99
N ASN A 351 12.12 -35.86 9.77
CA ASN A 351 13.52 -35.86 9.34
C ASN A 351 13.75 -35.07 8.02
N LEU A 352 13.08 -33.92 7.85
CA LEU A 352 13.10 -33.19 6.58
C LEU A 352 14.47 -32.61 6.22
N GLU A 353 15.38 -32.51 7.20
CA GLU A 353 16.78 -32.11 6.99
C GLU A 353 17.52 -33.07 6.04
N MET A 354 17.18 -34.37 6.06
CA MET A 354 17.73 -35.35 5.13
C MET A 354 17.42 -35.03 3.66
N TYR A 355 16.34 -34.28 3.41
CA TYR A 355 15.89 -33.88 2.09
C TYR A 355 16.23 -32.41 1.77
N GLY A 356 17.16 -31.80 2.51
CA GLY A 356 17.67 -30.44 2.23
C GLY A 356 16.86 -29.29 2.84
N VAL A 357 15.93 -29.58 3.75
CA VAL A 357 15.19 -28.54 4.49
C VAL A 357 16.00 -28.09 5.69
N THR A 358 16.36 -26.82 5.76
CA THR A 358 17.06 -26.25 6.92
C THR A 358 16.06 -25.55 7.86
N PRO A 359 16.41 -25.35 9.14
CA PRO A 359 15.59 -24.53 10.04
C PRO A 359 15.31 -23.13 9.47
N GLN A 360 16.28 -22.53 8.78
CA GLN A 360 16.14 -21.23 8.15
C GLN A 360 15.17 -21.26 6.97
N SER A 361 15.22 -22.29 6.12
CA SER A 361 14.33 -22.38 4.97
C SER A 361 12.87 -22.64 5.40
N ALA A 362 12.66 -23.47 6.43
CA ALA A 362 11.34 -23.67 7.03
C ALA A 362 10.80 -22.38 7.69
N MET A 363 11.66 -21.62 8.38
CA MET A 363 11.29 -20.33 8.96
C MET A 363 10.92 -19.31 7.88
N ARG A 364 11.68 -19.25 6.78
CA ARG A 364 11.39 -18.39 5.64
C ARG A 364 10.04 -18.75 5.00
N ALA A 365 9.78 -20.04 4.77
CA ALA A 365 8.51 -20.52 4.24
C ALA A 365 7.32 -20.08 5.12
N TYR A 366 7.46 -20.22 6.44
CA TYR A 366 6.46 -19.75 7.39
C TYR A 366 6.29 -18.22 7.37
N PHE A 367 7.39 -17.48 7.38
CA PHE A 367 7.38 -16.02 7.35
C PHE A 367 6.66 -15.47 6.11
N LEU A 368 6.90 -16.03 4.92
CA LEU A 368 6.24 -15.59 3.69
C LEU A 368 4.71 -15.77 3.76
N ALA A 369 4.25 -16.87 4.35
CA ALA A 369 2.83 -17.12 4.59
C ALA A 369 2.26 -16.14 5.65
N ALA A 370 2.92 -16.05 6.81
CA ALA A 370 2.45 -15.24 7.94
C ALA A 370 2.49 -13.73 7.68
N ALA A 371 3.43 -13.26 6.84
CA ALA A 371 3.52 -11.86 6.48
C ALA A 371 2.38 -11.37 5.58
N ASN A 372 1.70 -12.29 4.89
CA ASN A 372 0.53 -12.02 4.05
C ASN A 372 -0.80 -12.39 4.73
N ILE A 373 -0.88 -13.57 5.36
CA ILE A 373 -2.08 -14.08 6.03
C ILE A 373 -1.87 -14.03 7.53
N PHE A 374 -2.25 -12.93 8.17
CA PHE A 374 -1.84 -12.62 9.53
C PHE A 374 -2.97 -12.70 10.57
N GLU A 375 -4.21 -12.88 10.12
CA GLU A 375 -5.35 -12.93 11.04
C GLU A 375 -5.28 -14.19 11.92
N PRO A 376 -5.54 -14.08 13.24
CA PRO A 376 -5.30 -15.18 14.18
C PRO A 376 -6.11 -16.44 13.84
N TYR A 377 -7.34 -16.27 13.33
CA TYR A 377 -8.23 -17.37 12.97
C TYR A 377 -7.84 -18.10 11.66
N ARG A 378 -6.82 -17.64 10.94
CA ARG A 378 -6.36 -18.21 9.65
C ARG A 378 -5.06 -19.02 9.78
N ALA A 379 -4.79 -19.57 10.96
CA ALA A 379 -3.60 -20.39 11.22
C ALA A 379 -3.50 -21.61 10.30
N ALA A 380 -4.64 -22.21 9.93
CA ALA A 380 -4.66 -23.35 9.00
C ALA A 380 -4.10 -22.97 7.63
N GLU A 381 -4.50 -21.82 7.09
CA GLU A 381 -4.02 -21.29 5.81
C GLU A 381 -2.50 -21.01 5.85
N ARG A 382 -2.00 -20.38 6.93
CA ARG A 382 -0.56 -20.12 7.11
C ARG A 382 0.26 -21.40 7.17
N LEU A 383 -0.15 -22.34 8.02
CA LEU A 383 0.58 -23.58 8.25
C LEU A 383 0.51 -24.51 7.03
N GLY A 384 -0.63 -24.56 6.34
CA GLY A 384 -0.79 -25.28 5.09
C GLY A 384 0.17 -24.75 4.03
N TRP A 385 0.18 -23.43 3.80
CA TRP A 385 1.16 -22.78 2.91
C TRP A 385 2.58 -23.16 3.30
N ALA A 386 2.97 -22.91 4.56
CA ALA A 386 4.35 -23.13 5.01
C ALA A 386 4.81 -24.58 4.84
N ARG A 387 3.96 -25.55 5.19
CA ARG A 387 4.27 -26.98 5.05
C ARG A 387 4.34 -27.40 3.58
N THR A 388 3.44 -26.91 2.73
CA THR A 388 3.51 -27.14 1.28
C THR A 388 4.81 -26.61 0.70
N ALA A 389 5.20 -25.37 1.03
CA ALA A 389 6.46 -24.78 0.58
C ALA A 389 7.69 -25.60 1.05
N VAL A 390 7.68 -26.07 2.30
CA VAL A 390 8.74 -26.92 2.86
C VAL A 390 8.85 -28.26 2.13
N ILE A 391 7.72 -28.94 1.88
CA ILE A 391 7.71 -30.23 1.16
C ILE A 391 8.12 -30.04 -0.30
N ALA A 392 7.65 -28.99 -0.96
CA ALA A 392 8.04 -28.66 -2.33
C ALA A 392 9.55 -28.42 -2.43
N GLN A 393 10.14 -27.65 -1.50
CA GLN A 393 11.59 -27.47 -1.42
C GLN A 393 12.33 -28.79 -1.21
N ALA A 394 11.84 -29.65 -0.31
CA ALA A 394 12.46 -30.95 -0.02
C ALA A 394 12.50 -31.83 -1.29
N ILE A 395 11.37 -31.92 -1.99
CA ILE A 395 11.26 -32.67 -3.26
C ILE A 395 12.23 -32.07 -4.29
N SER A 396 12.15 -30.77 -4.57
CA SER A 396 13.03 -30.10 -5.55
C SER A 396 14.52 -30.27 -5.23
N SER A 397 14.90 -30.25 -3.95
CA SER A 397 16.29 -30.46 -3.53
C SER A 397 16.77 -31.88 -3.85
N CYS A 398 15.90 -32.88 -3.70
CA CYS A 398 16.20 -34.27 -4.08
C CYS A 398 16.38 -34.44 -5.59
N PHE A 399 15.63 -33.69 -6.39
CA PHE A 399 15.80 -33.66 -7.85
C PHE A 399 17.12 -33.06 -8.31
N LEU A 400 17.61 -32.04 -7.61
CA LEU A 400 18.89 -31.40 -7.91
C LEU A 400 20.09 -32.22 -7.43
N SER A 401 19.90 -33.12 -6.46
CA SER A 401 20.95 -34.03 -5.97
C SER A 401 21.26 -35.12 -6.99
N SER A 402 22.54 -35.34 -7.32
CA SER A 402 23.02 -36.09 -8.50
C SER A 402 22.79 -37.62 -8.52
N ASN A 403 21.81 -38.16 -7.78
CA ASN A 403 21.52 -39.59 -7.72
C ASN A 403 20.17 -39.92 -8.40
N ALA A 404 20.18 -39.96 -9.73
CA ALA A 404 19.00 -40.17 -10.57
C ALA A 404 18.16 -41.42 -10.22
N HIS A 405 18.78 -42.48 -9.71
CA HIS A 405 18.07 -43.71 -9.32
C HIS A 405 17.25 -43.51 -8.03
N VAL A 406 17.79 -42.78 -7.05
CA VAL A 406 17.09 -42.47 -5.80
C VAL A 406 15.93 -41.51 -6.07
N THR A 407 16.13 -40.52 -6.93
CA THR A 407 15.10 -39.57 -7.35
C THR A 407 13.92 -40.27 -8.05
N LYS A 408 14.19 -41.22 -8.96
CA LYS A 408 13.13 -41.96 -9.66
C LYS A 408 12.31 -42.85 -8.72
N SER A 409 12.97 -43.59 -7.83
CA SER A 409 12.29 -44.44 -6.84
C SER A 409 11.41 -43.62 -5.90
N MET A 410 11.90 -42.46 -5.43
CA MET A 410 11.15 -41.56 -4.55
C MET A 410 9.90 -41.00 -5.26
N LEU A 411 10.00 -40.68 -6.56
CA LEU A 411 8.86 -40.21 -7.34
C LEU A 411 7.78 -41.26 -7.55
N GLU A 412 8.18 -42.49 -7.82
CA GLU A 412 7.25 -43.61 -7.94
C GLU A 412 6.48 -43.82 -6.63
N GLU A 413 7.16 -43.69 -5.48
CA GLU A 413 6.52 -43.76 -4.17
C GLU A 413 5.58 -42.56 -3.89
N LEU A 414 6.01 -41.33 -4.19
CA LEU A 414 5.16 -40.13 -4.05
C LEU A 414 3.89 -40.22 -4.90
N ASN A 415 4.03 -40.62 -6.17
CA ASN A 415 2.90 -40.81 -7.08
C ASN A 415 1.97 -41.93 -6.59
N SER A 416 2.53 -43.02 -6.06
CA SER A 416 1.76 -44.11 -5.48
C SER A 416 0.96 -43.67 -4.24
N GLU A 417 1.55 -42.89 -3.34
CA GLU A 417 0.84 -42.35 -2.17
C GLU A 417 -0.28 -41.38 -2.58
N LEU A 418 -0.03 -40.51 -3.55
CA LEU A 418 -1.05 -39.58 -4.06
C LEU A 418 -2.20 -40.27 -4.80
N THR A 419 -1.99 -41.49 -5.32
CA THR A 419 -3.00 -42.25 -6.09
C THR A 419 -3.78 -43.26 -5.24
N SER A 420 -3.23 -43.70 -4.11
CA SER A 420 -3.81 -44.76 -3.28
C SER A 420 -4.70 -44.26 -2.14
N ASP A 421 -5.10 -42.99 -2.17
CA ASP A 421 -5.84 -42.29 -1.10
C ASP A 421 -5.19 -42.39 0.29
N GLY A 422 -3.89 -42.72 0.36
CA GLY A 422 -3.15 -42.92 1.61
C GLY A 422 -3.31 -44.31 2.24
N HIS A 423 -3.93 -45.27 1.56
CA HIS A 423 -4.04 -46.66 2.03
C HIS A 423 -2.69 -47.42 2.03
N ASN A 424 -1.69 -46.92 1.30
CA ASN A 424 -0.38 -47.56 1.20
C ASN A 424 0.46 -47.41 2.47
N LEU A 425 0.49 -46.21 3.07
CA LEU A 425 1.12 -45.98 4.38
C LEU A 425 0.47 -46.79 5.51
N ALA A 426 -0.86 -46.89 5.54
CA ALA A 426 -1.59 -47.72 6.51
C ALA A 426 -1.28 -49.23 6.38
N ARG A 427 -1.01 -49.71 5.15
CA ARG A 427 -0.57 -51.10 4.88
C ARG A 427 0.91 -51.33 5.20
N ARG A 428 1.75 -50.29 5.22
CA ARG A 428 3.20 -50.37 5.45
C ARG A 428 3.60 -50.51 6.93
N GLY A 429 2.63 -50.63 7.85
CA GLY A 429 2.83 -50.75 9.29
C GLY A 429 4.03 -51.64 9.68
N GLU A 430 4.90 -51.05 10.51
CA GLU A 430 6.02 -51.64 11.26
C GLU A 430 7.28 -52.13 10.49
N LYS A 431 7.34 -52.07 9.16
CA LYS A 431 8.51 -52.63 8.43
C LYS A 431 9.67 -51.68 8.09
N TYR A 432 9.48 -50.36 8.12
CA TYR A 432 10.50 -49.38 7.76
C TYR A 432 10.64 -48.31 8.84
N SER A 433 11.86 -47.91 9.16
CA SER A 433 12.11 -46.87 10.16
C SER A 433 11.49 -45.54 9.71
N THR A 434 10.95 -44.76 10.66
CA THR A 434 10.41 -43.40 10.43
C THR A 434 11.35 -42.46 9.69
N THR A 435 12.64 -42.79 9.66
CA THR A 435 13.74 -42.08 9.02
C THR A 435 13.77 -42.18 7.49
N GLU A 436 13.28 -43.28 6.89
CA GLU A 436 13.42 -43.51 5.43
C GLU A 436 12.23 -42.98 4.60
N ASN A 437 11.04 -42.83 5.21
CA ASN A 437 9.81 -42.35 4.54
C ASN A 437 9.35 -40.97 5.04
N GLY A 438 10.26 -40.16 5.60
CA GLY A 438 9.92 -38.90 6.27
C GLY A 438 9.13 -37.92 5.38
N LEU A 439 9.50 -37.84 4.10
CA LEU A 439 8.82 -36.99 3.11
C LEU A 439 7.39 -37.44 2.79
N LEU A 440 7.16 -38.76 2.64
CA LEU A 440 5.83 -39.33 2.39
C LEU A 440 4.91 -39.12 3.61
N ASN A 441 5.45 -39.33 4.81
CA ASN A 441 4.74 -39.05 6.06
C ASN A 441 4.34 -37.58 6.18
N ALA A 442 5.26 -36.66 5.86
CA ALA A 442 5.00 -35.22 5.89
C ALA A 442 3.87 -34.82 4.92
N LEU A 443 3.89 -35.35 3.69
CA LEU A 443 2.84 -35.11 2.69
C LEU A 443 1.48 -35.69 3.12
N HIS A 444 1.47 -36.91 3.68
CA HIS A 444 0.26 -37.51 4.21
C HIS A 444 -0.32 -36.72 5.39
N GLU A 445 0.52 -36.26 6.32
CA GLU A 445 0.10 -35.39 7.42
C GLU A 445 -0.44 -34.04 6.95
N LEU A 446 0.20 -33.42 5.95
CA LEU A 446 -0.30 -32.19 5.34
C LEU A 446 -1.73 -32.40 4.81
N ILE A 447 -1.93 -33.43 3.99
CA ILE A 447 -3.23 -33.66 3.35
C ILE A 447 -4.31 -33.96 4.39
N ASN A 448 -4.05 -34.86 5.34
CA ASN A 448 -5.06 -35.25 6.33
C ASN A 448 -5.41 -34.12 7.31
N LEU A 449 -4.45 -33.26 7.68
CA LEU A 449 -4.69 -32.19 8.65
C LEU A 449 -5.34 -30.96 8.02
N PHE A 450 -5.00 -30.64 6.77
CA PHE A 450 -5.37 -29.37 6.15
C PHE A 450 -6.41 -29.48 5.04
N ALA A 451 -6.80 -30.70 4.64
CA ALA A 451 -7.86 -30.96 3.68
C ALA A 451 -8.92 -31.90 4.26
N PRO A 452 -9.73 -31.43 5.24
CA PRO A 452 -10.72 -32.26 5.91
C PRO A 452 -11.87 -32.60 4.95
N GLY A 453 -12.19 -33.90 4.85
CA GLY A 453 -13.22 -34.41 3.94
C GLY A 453 -12.63 -34.95 2.63
N GLU A 454 -13.30 -35.95 2.05
CA GLU A 454 -12.81 -36.72 0.91
C GLU A 454 -12.53 -35.83 -0.32
N ASP A 455 -13.45 -34.92 -0.65
CA ASP A 455 -13.30 -34.01 -1.79
C ASP A 455 -12.07 -33.09 -1.67
N ALA A 456 -11.92 -32.40 -0.53
CA ALA A 456 -10.79 -31.50 -0.28
C ALA A 456 -9.45 -32.25 -0.32
N SER A 457 -9.44 -33.46 0.25
CA SER A 457 -8.31 -34.36 0.26
C SER A 457 -7.91 -34.80 -1.16
N ASN A 458 -8.89 -35.13 -2.01
CA ASN A 458 -8.66 -35.51 -3.40
C ASN A 458 -8.16 -34.33 -4.22
N ASP A 459 -8.76 -33.15 -4.04
CA ASP A 459 -8.34 -31.92 -4.71
C ASP A 459 -6.88 -31.55 -4.39
N LEU A 460 -6.48 -31.67 -3.12
CA LEU A 460 -5.09 -31.39 -2.73
C LEU A 460 -4.12 -32.44 -3.31
N ARG A 461 -4.52 -33.72 -3.36
CA ARG A 461 -3.73 -34.77 -4.02
C ARG A 461 -3.54 -34.47 -5.50
N GLU A 462 -4.60 -34.07 -6.21
CA GLU A 462 -4.52 -33.69 -7.62
C GLU A 462 -3.66 -32.44 -7.86
N ALA A 463 -3.69 -31.46 -6.95
CA ALA A 463 -2.80 -30.31 -7.00
C ALA A 463 -1.32 -30.75 -6.90
N TRP A 464 -1.00 -31.66 -5.98
CA TRP A 464 0.36 -32.21 -5.85
C TRP A 464 0.78 -33.07 -7.04
N LYS A 465 -0.13 -33.90 -7.61
CA LYS A 465 0.15 -34.68 -8.83
C LYS A 465 0.47 -33.79 -10.02
N THR A 466 -0.31 -32.71 -10.19
CA THR A 466 -0.09 -31.72 -11.25
C THR A 466 1.29 -31.09 -11.11
N TRP A 467 1.61 -30.61 -9.90
CA TRP A 467 2.91 -29.99 -9.61
C TRP A 467 4.09 -30.95 -9.81
N LEU A 468 3.99 -32.20 -9.36
CA LEU A 468 5.02 -33.23 -9.57
C LEU A 468 5.24 -33.54 -11.05
N THR A 469 4.15 -33.62 -11.82
CA THR A 469 4.23 -33.87 -13.27
C THR A 469 5.00 -32.73 -13.94
N GLU A 470 4.64 -31.48 -13.66
CA GLU A 470 5.32 -30.29 -14.20
C GLU A 470 6.79 -30.23 -13.79
N LEU A 471 7.11 -30.57 -12.54
CA LEU A 471 8.50 -30.64 -12.05
C LEU A 471 9.34 -31.67 -12.82
N THR A 472 8.73 -32.79 -13.26
CA THR A 472 9.44 -33.83 -14.04
C THR A 472 9.53 -33.56 -15.52
N THR A 473 8.60 -32.77 -16.10
CA THR A 473 8.56 -32.46 -17.53
C THR A 473 9.39 -31.26 -17.91
N ASN A 474 9.58 -30.30 -16.99
CA ASN A 474 10.35 -29.10 -17.26
C ASN A 474 11.84 -29.43 -17.32
N ASP A 475 12.51 -29.01 -18.38
CA ASP A 475 13.96 -29.14 -18.51
C ASP A 475 14.65 -28.33 -17.40
N VAL A 476 15.88 -28.68 -17.01
CA VAL A 476 16.60 -28.07 -15.86
C VAL A 476 16.77 -26.54 -15.99
N GLN A 477 16.48 -25.99 -17.16
CA GLN A 477 16.55 -24.57 -17.49
C GLN A 477 15.25 -23.76 -17.26
N GLU A 478 14.09 -24.38 -17.03
CA GLU A 478 12.82 -23.66 -16.78
C GLU A 478 12.48 -23.54 -15.28
N SER A 479 11.97 -22.37 -14.87
CA SER A 479 11.62 -22.10 -13.47
C SER A 479 10.33 -22.79 -13.04
N CYS A 480 10.40 -23.59 -11.97
CA CYS A 480 9.24 -24.20 -11.30
C CYS A 480 8.46 -23.24 -10.36
N GLU A 481 8.79 -21.95 -10.34
CA GLU A 481 8.15 -20.98 -9.43
C GLU A 481 6.66 -20.77 -9.75
N GLY A 482 6.27 -20.82 -11.03
CA GLY A 482 4.86 -20.70 -11.43
C GLY A 482 3.99 -21.85 -10.93
N SER A 483 4.43 -23.08 -11.13
CA SER A 483 3.73 -24.28 -10.67
C SER A 483 3.68 -24.35 -9.15
N THR A 484 4.78 -23.98 -8.48
CA THR A 484 4.85 -23.91 -7.02
C THR A 484 3.91 -22.85 -6.46
N ALA A 485 3.82 -21.68 -7.10
CA ALA A 485 2.85 -20.65 -6.72
C ALA A 485 1.40 -21.16 -6.82
N LEU A 486 1.03 -21.87 -7.88
CA LEU A 486 -0.30 -22.46 -8.00
C LEU A 486 -0.58 -23.53 -6.94
N LEU A 487 0.41 -24.37 -6.62
CA LEU A 487 0.29 -25.35 -5.54
C LEU A 487 0.03 -24.67 -4.18
N LEU A 488 0.72 -23.55 -3.91
CA LEU A 488 0.51 -22.76 -2.69
C LEU A 488 -0.89 -22.14 -2.65
N VAL A 489 -1.35 -21.52 -3.75
CA VAL A 489 -2.70 -20.97 -3.83
C VAL A 489 -3.75 -22.04 -3.56
N ARG A 490 -3.67 -23.18 -4.25
CA ARG A 490 -4.62 -24.29 -4.08
C ARG A 490 -4.62 -24.81 -2.65
N THR A 491 -3.43 -24.98 -2.05
CA THR A 491 -3.31 -25.37 -0.64
C THR A 491 -4.06 -24.38 0.25
N VAL A 492 -3.82 -23.07 0.10
CA VAL A 492 -4.46 -22.04 0.93
C VAL A 492 -5.98 -22.04 0.76
N GLU A 493 -6.47 -22.12 -0.47
CA GLU A 493 -7.92 -22.16 -0.73
C GLU A 493 -8.57 -23.42 -0.15
N ILE A 494 -7.91 -24.58 -0.21
CA ILE A 494 -8.37 -25.82 0.42
C ILE A 494 -8.36 -25.70 1.95
N CYS A 495 -7.26 -25.22 2.54
CA CYS A 495 -7.15 -25.00 4.00
C CYS A 495 -8.24 -24.08 4.53
N SER A 496 -8.68 -23.14 3.71
CA SER A 496 -9.70 -22.16 4.07
C SER A 496 -11.14 -22.65 3.90
N GLY A 497 -11.35 -23.80 3.28
CA GLY A 497 -12.68 -24.30 2.90
C GLY A 497 -13.35 -23.51 1.77
N ARG A 498 -12.65 -22.59 1.10
CA ARG A 498 -13.16 -21.83 -0.06
C ARG A 498 -13.05 -22.63 -1.37
N HIS A 499 -12.33 -23.74 -1.35
CA HIS A 499 -12.24 -24.68 -2.47
C HIS A 499 -13.55 -25.48 -2.59
N CYS A 500 -14.26 -25.36 -3.72
CA CYS A 500 -15.46 -26.15 -4.02
C CYS A 500 -15.45 -26.58 -5.49
N SER A 501 -15.10 -27.85 -5.76
CA SER A 501 -15.08 -28.45 -7.10
C SER A 501 -16.45 -28.38 -7.82
N ALA A 502 -17.56 -28.45 -7.06
CA ALA A 502 -18.91 -28.52 -7.60
C ALA A 502 -19.48 -27.21 -8.22
N ASN A 503 -18.88 -26.05 -7.94
CA ASN A 503 -19.36 -24.73 -8.42
C ASN A 503 -18.46 -24.05 -9.46
N LEU A 504 -17.36 -24.68 -9.87
CA LEU A 504 -16.42 -24.12 -10.85
C LEU A 504 -16.99 -24.04 -12.27
N ASN A 505 -17.96 -24.90 -12.63
CA ASN A 505 -18.48 -25.01 -14.01
C ASN A 505 -19.18 -23.76 -14.57
N LEU A 506 -19.53 -22.77 -13.73
CA LEU A 506 -20.10 -21.47 -14.16
C LEU A 506 -19.18 -20.27 -13.87
N LYS A 507 -18.02 -20.48 -13.21
CA LYS A 507 -17.11 -19.43 -12.70
C LYS A 507 -15.66 -19.53 -13.23
N LEU A 508 -15.41 -20.42 -14.20
CA LEU A 508 -14.07 -20.81 -14.66
C LEU A 508 -13.21 -19.69 -15.26
N SER A 509 -13.78 -18.72 -16.00
CA SER A 509 -12.94 -17.81 -16.80
C SER A 509 -12.04 -16.90 -15.94
N GLU A 510 -12.57 -16.36 -14.85
CA GLU A 510 -11.83 -15.45 -13.98
C GLU A 510 -10.81 -16.18 -13.11
N TYR A 511 -11.17 -17.34 -12.57
CA TYR A 511 -10.27 -18.16 -11.75
C TYR A 511 -9.10 -18.66 -12.59
N SER A 512 -9.38 -19.18 -13.79
CA SER A 512 -8.34 -19.59 -14.74
C SER A 512 -7.46 -18.43 -15.19
N GLN A 513 -8.01 -17.20 -15.29
CA GLN A 513 -7.20 -16.03 -15.60
C GLN A 513 -6.26 -15.68 -14.43
N LEU A 514 -6.72 -15.76 -13.18
CA LEU A 514 -5.89 -15.59 -11.99
C LEU A 514 -4.77 -16.65 -11.91
N GLU A 515 -5.08 -17.92 -12.17
CA GLU A 515 -4.08 -19.00 -12.24
C GLU A 515 -3.05 -18.72 -13.33
N LYS A 516 -3.49 -18.38 -14.55
CA LYS A 516 -2.60 -18.08 -15.67
C LYS A 516 -1.65 -16.93 -15.36
N LEU A 517 -2.17 -15.82 -14.83
CA LEU A 517 -1.36 -14.65 -14.47
C LEU A 517 -0.39 -14.99 -13.35
N THR A 518 -0.85 -15.64 -12.28
CA THR A 518 -0.01 -16.02 -11.14
C THR A 518 1.14 -16.92 -11.57
N SER A 519 0.84 -17.98 -12.32
CA SER A 519 1.87 -18.90 -12.83
C SER A 519 2.86 -18.19 -13.74
N SER A 520 2.35 -17.39 -14.68
CA SER A 520 3.17 -16.67 -15.65
C SER A 520 4.13 -15.68 -14.97
N ILE A 521 3.61 -14.87 -14.05
CA ILE A 521 4.39 -13.87 -13.32
C ILE A 521 5.47 -14.57 -12.49
N CYS A 522 5.09 -15.57 -11.68
CA CYS A 522 6.04 -16.26 -10.80
C CYS A 522 7.12 -17.01 -11.58
N SER A 523 6.79 -17.67 -12.70
CA SER A 523 7.79 -18.29 -13.59
C SER A 523 8.75 -17.27 -14.19
N LYS A 524 8.25 -16.13 -14.70
CA LYS A 524 9.13 -15.07 -15.26
C LYS A 524 10.06 -14.49 -14.19
N VAL A 525 9.52 -14.22 -13.00
CA VAL A 525 10.28 -13.71 -11.86
C VAL A 525 11.36 -14.72 -11.43
N GLY A 526 11.03 -16.01 -11.35
CA GLY A 526 12.00 -17.07 -11.04
C GLY A 526 13.10 -17.25 -12.11
N SER A 527 12.73 -17.23 -13.39
CA SER A 527 13.68 -17.34 -14.50
C SER A 527 14.70 -16.20 -14.52
N ARG A 528 14.30 -14.99 -14.11
CA ARG A 528 15.22 -13.86 -13.91
C ARG A 528 16.28 -14.21 -12.88
N THR A 529 15.89 -14.70 -11.71
CA THR A 529 16.83 -15.06 -10.64
C THR A 529 17.82 -16.15 -11.10
N LEU A 530 17.33 -17.18 -11.80
CA LEU A 530 18.18 -18.23 -12.38
C LEU A 530 19.18 -17.66 -13.40
N SER A 531 18.74 -16.74 -14.28
CA SER A 531 19.62 -16.10 -15.28
C SER A 531 20.71 -15.22 -14.65
N GLN A 532 20.41 -14.52 -13.56
CA GLN A 532 21.37 -13.69 -12.83
C GLN A 532 22.43 -14.53 -12.12
N ILE A 533 22.05 -15.70 -11.61
CA ILE A 533 22.97 -16.64 -10.93
C ILE A 533 23.88 -17.35 -11.94
N ASN A 534 23.36 -17.75 -13.11
CA ASN A 534 24.08 -18.59 -14.07
C ASN A 534 25.06 -17.83 -14.98
N GLN A 535 25.21 -16.51 -14.87
CA GLN A 535 26.07 -15.66 -15.72
C GLN A 535 25.94 -15.90 -17.24
N ASN A 536 24.82 -16.47 -17.70
CA ASN A 536 24.62 -16.88 -19.08
C ASN A 536 24.19 -15.69 -19.93
N GLY A 537 25.14 -14.92 -20.49
CA GLY A 537 25.00 -14.12 -21.72
C GLY A 537 23.72 -13.30 -21.92
N THR A 538 22.94 -13.02 -20.88
CA THR A 538 21.59 -12.47 -21.00
C THR A 538 21.76 -10.98 -21.21
N THR A 539 21.34 -10.48 -22.37
CA THR A 539 21.49 -9.06 -22.69
C THR A 539 20.64 -8.25 -21.72
N THR A 540 21.14 -7.07 -21.32
CA THR A 540 20.40 -6.09 -20.50
C THR A 540 19.00 -5.79 -21.06
N GLU A 541 18.84 -5.90 -22.37
CA GLU A 541 17.59 -5.73 -23.10
C GLU A 541 16.58 -6.87 -22.83
N SER A 542 17.04 -8.13 -22.75
CA SER A 542 16.17 -9.27 -22.42
C SER A 542 15.60 -9.17 -21.00
N ILE A 543 16.41 -8.70 -20.03
CA ILE A 543 15.96 -8.51 -18.64
C ILE A 543 14.92 -7.39 -18.56
N LYS A 544 15.17 -6.27 -19.25
CA LYS A 544 14.20 -5.15 -19.32
C LYS A 544 12.88 -5.57 -19.95
N ASN A 545 12.90 -6.35 -21.02
CA ASN A 545 11.69 -6.86 -21.66
C ASN A 545 10.90 -7.78 -20.71
N LEU A 546 11.59 -8.62 -19.95
CA LEU A 546 10.94 -9.48 -18.95
C LEU A 546 10.31 -8.65 -17.82
N GLU A 547 11.00 -7.62 -17.32
CA GLU A 547 10.46 -6.69 -16.31
C GLU A 547 9.20 -5.98 -16.80
N GLN A 548 9.17 -5.52 -18.05
CA GLN A 548 8.00 -4.88 -18.64
C GLN A 548 6.81 -5.84 -18.76
N GLN A 549 7.04 -7.08 -19.19
CA GLN A 549 5.98 -8.10 -19.26
C GLN A 549 5.42 -8.40 -17.88
N VAL A 550 6.30 -8.58 -16.89
CA VAL A 550 5.94 -8.82 -15.50
C VAL A 550 5.14 -7.65 -14.92
N ASP A 551 5.56 -6.41 -15.18
CA ASP A 551 4.82 -5.22 -14.74
C ASP A 551 3.44 -5.12 -15.39
N GLN A 552 3.31 -5.52 -16.66
CA GLN A 552 2.03 -5.51 -17.37
C GLN A 552 1.07 -6.58 -16.82
N GLU A 553 1.54 -7.82 -16.65
CA GLU A 553 0.75 -8.90 -16.07
C GLU A 553 0.38 -8.62 -14.61
N MET A 554 1.25 -7.94 -13.87
CA MET A 554 0.94 -7.54 -12.50
C MET A 554 -0.20 -6.51 -12.46
N LYS A 555 -0.27 -5.57 -13.40
CA LYS A 555 -1.42 -4.66 -13.50
C LYS A 555 -2.71 -5.41 -13.81
N GLU A 556 -2.66 -6.41 -14.70
CA GLU A 556 -3.82 -7.26 -15.01
C GLU A 556 -4.30 -8.03 -13.78
N LEU A 557 -3.38 -8.67 -13.04
CA LEU A 557 -3.70 -9.39 -11.80
C LEU A 557 -4.34 -8.45 -10.77
N VAL A 558 -3.80 -7.24 -10.64
CA VAL A 558 -4.26 -6.24 -9.67
C VAL A 558 -5.62 -5.68 -10.03
N GLN A 559 -5.90 -5.48 -11.31
CA GLN A 559 -7.23 -5.12 -11.78
C GLN A 559 -8.26 -6.20 -11.45
N LEU A 560 -7.93 -7.48 -11.65
CA LEU A 560 -8.80 -8.58 -11.24
C LEU A 560 -9.00 -8.61 -9.72
N VAL A 561 -7.94 -8.38 -8.95
CA VAL A 561 -8.04 -8.44 -7.49
C VAL A 561 -8.96 -7.35 -6.93
N TYR A 562 -8.97 -6.17 -7.55
CA TYR A 562 -9.71 -5.02 -7.03
C TYR A 562 -11.03 -4.71 -7.74
N GLN A 563 -11.15 -4.89 -9.06
CA GLN A 563 -12.28 -4.38 -9.85
C GLN A 563 -13.19 -5.44 -10.49
N SER A 564 -12.84 -6.73 -10.48
CA SER A 564 -13.62 -7.74 -11.21
C SER A 564 -14.85 -8.24 -10.45
N CYS A 565 -15.71 -8.97 -11.17
CA CYS A 565 -17.03 -9.48 -10.77
C CYS A 565 -17.03 -10.27 -9.44
N ASP A 566 -18.21 -10.33 -8.81
CA ASP A 566 -18.52 -11.13 -7.60
C ASP A 566 -18.51 -12.65 -7.82
N ALA A 567 -18.09 -13.12 -9.00
CA ALA A 567 -18.00 -14.54 -9.29
C ALA A 567 -17.06 -15.26 -8.30
N ILE A 568 -15.95 -14.61 -7.93
CA ILE A 568 -14.94 -15.12 -6.98
C ILE A 568 -14.87 -14.19 -5.76
N THR A 569 -14.71 -14.76 -4.57
CA THR A 569 -14.63 -13.96 -3.33
C THR A 569 -13.37 -13.09 -3.31
N ARG A 570 -13.44 -11.90 -2.68
CA ARG A 570 -12.27 -11.02 -2.46
C ARG A 570 -11.13 -11.77 -1.75
N ALA A 571 -11.45 -12.67 -0.82
CA ALA A 571 -10.46 -13.48 -0.11
C ALA A 571 -9.67 -14.39 -1.05
N THR A 572 -10.35 -15.10 -1.97
CA THR A 572 -9.69 -15.95 -2.97
C THR A 572 -8.81 -15.12 -3.91
N LYS A 573 -9.29 -13.98 -4.39
CA LYS A 573 -8.47 -13.05 -5.22
C LYS A 573 -7.21 -12.59 -4.47
N GLN A 574 -7.35 -12.24 -3.19
CA GLN A 574 -6.23 -11.87 -2.33
C GLN A 574 -5.22 -13.02 -2.14
N THR A 575 -5.66 -14.28 -2.07
CA THR A 575 -4.74 -15.43 -2.02
C THR A 575 -3.78 -15.47 -3.20
N PHE A 576 -4.28 -15.34 -4.43
CA PHE A 576 -3.44 -15.27 -5.63
C PHE A 576 -2.46 -14.10 -5.54
N PHE A 577 -2.97 -12.92 -5.20
CA PHE A 577 -2.15 -11.72 -5.07
C PHE A 577 -1.05 -11.83 -4.02
N HIS A 578 -1.36 -12.39 -2.84
CA HIS A 578 -0.40 -12.63 -1.75
C HIS A 578 0.71 -13.60 -2.16
N VAL A 579 0.36 -14.71 -2.82
CA VAL A 579 1.34 -15.66 -3.31
C VAL A 579 2.25 -15.00 -4.35
N THR A 580 1.69 -14.29 -5.33
CA THR A 580 2.49 -13.58 -6.34
C THR A 580 3.43 -12.54 -5.73
N ARG A 581 2.94 -11.71 -4.79
CA ARG A 581 3.80 -10.74 -4.07
C ARG A 581 4.91 -11.41 -3.28
N SER A 582 4.66 -12.59 -2.69
CA SER A 582 5.68 -13.33 -1.95
C SER A 582 6.85 -13.74 -2.85
N CYS A 583 6.58 -14.16 -4.09
CA CYS A 583 7.60 -14.45 -5.09
C CYS A 583 8.39 -13.18 -5.47
N PHE A 584 7.72 -12.05 -5.69
CA PHE A 584 8.41 -10.78 -5.93
C PHE A 584 9.29 -10.36 -4.76
N TYR A 585 8.77 -10.41 -3.54
CA TYR A 585 9.52 -10.06 -2.34
C TYR A 585 10.80 -10.88 -2.22
N VAL A 586 10.71 -12.19 -2.47
CA VAL A 586 11.85 -13.12 -2.46
C VAL A 586 12.91 -12.75 -3.50
N THR A 587 12.50 -12.35 -4.70
CA THR A 587 13.44 -11.99 -5.78
C THR A 587 14.00 -10.57 -5.67
N HIS A 588 13.25 -9.65 -5.05
CA HIS A 588 13.66 -8.27 -4.82
C HIS A 588 14.63 -8.14 -3.63
N SER A 589 14.49 -9.00 -2.62
CA SER A 589 15.21 -8.90 -1.36
C SER A 589 16.44 -9.80 -1.33
N SER A 590 17.56 -9.29 -0.78
CA SER A 590 18.72 -10.14 -0.48
C SER A 590 18.39 -11.12 0.66
N PRO A 591 19.12 -12.25 0.79
CA PRO A 591 18.96 -13.15 1.93
C PRO A 591 19.07 -12.44 3.28
N GLU A 592 20.02 -11.51 3.42
CA GLU A 592 20.24 -10.73 4.65
C GLU A 592 19.06 -9.80 4.94
N THR A 593 18.44 -9.24 3.89
CA THR A 593 17.25 -8.41 4.01
C THR A 593 16.06 -9.23 4.51
N ILE A 594 15.89 -10.44 3.97
CA ILE A 594 14.84 -11.37 4.40
C ILE A 594 15.05 -11.78 5.85
N ASP A 595 16.28 -12.13 6.23
CA ASP A 595 16.62 -12.52 7.60
C ASP A 595 16.39 -11.36 8.60
N SER A 596 16.75 -10.14 8.20
CA SER A 596 16.46 -8.92 8.97
C SER A 596 14.95 -8.70 9.14
N HIS A 597 14.17 -8.86 8.08
CA HIS A 597 12.70 -8.76 8.15
C HIS A 597 12.09 -9.85 9.02
N ILE A 598 12.56 -11.10 8.92
CA ILE A 598 12.13 -12.21 9.79
C ILE A 598 12.39 -11.86 11.25
N SER A 599 13.61 -11.40 11.56
CA SER A 599 13.99 -10.96 12.91
C SER A 599 13.04 -9.88 13.42
N LYS A 600 12.86 -8.82 12.64
CA LYS A 600 12.08 -7.64 13.04
C LYS A 600 10.57 -7.91 13.14
N VAL A 601 10.02 -8.73 12.25
CA VAL A 601 8.58 -9.02 12.18
C VAL A 601 8.17 -10.09 13.19
N ILE A 602 8.95 -11.15 13.37
CA ILE A 602 8.54 -12.30 14.21
C ILE A 602 9.13 -12.20 15.63
N PHE A 603 10.39 -11.77 15.78
CA PHE A 603 11.15 -11.97 17.02
C PHE A 603 11.42 -10.69 17.81
N GLU A 604 11.47 -9.53 17.16
CA GLU A 604 11.66 -8.26 17.83
C GLU A 604 10.32 -7.71 18.33
N ASP A 605 10.10 -7.71 19.65
CA ASP A 605 8.87 -7.20 20.25
C ASP A 605 8.66 -5.72 19.91
N VAL A 606 7.43 -5.38 19.53
CA VAL A 606 7.03 -3.98 19.37
C VAL A 606 6.76 -3.39 20.76
N ILE A 607 7.54 -2.36 21.14
CA ILE A 607 7.45 -1.65 22.42
C ILE A 607 6.54 -0.44 22.30
#